data_AF-A0A3D4QS35-F1
#
_entry.id   AF-A0A3D4QS35-F1
#
_cell.length_a   1.000
_cell.length_b   1.000
_cell.length_c   1.000
_cell.angle_alpha   90.00
_cell.angle_beta   90.00
_cell.angle_gamma   90.00
#
_symmetry.space_group_name_H-M   'P 1'
#
loop_
_entity.id
_entity.type
_entity.pdbx_description
1 polymer ?
#
loop_
_entity_poly.entity_id
_entity_poly.type
_entity_poly.pdbx_seq_one_letter_code
_entity_poly.pdbx_strand_id
1 'polypeptide(L)'
;MGLSLRDIAASCNCGKSTVDDILKRAQNANISWPCDLNDKELLTLIYPPAEARKKVIEPDLNYIFNEMKKKNVTLMLLWEEYKRDN
;
A
#
# COMPACT_ATOMS: atom_id res chain seq x y z
N MET A 1 8.61 -32.21 3.03
CA MET A 1 7.24 -31.94 3.51
C MET A 1 7.28 -30.65 4.29
N GLY A 2 6.72 -29.57 3.74
CA GLY A 2 6.69 -28.26 4.40
C GLY A 2 5.60 -28.20 5.47
N LEU A 3 5.78 -27.33 6.46
CA LEU A 3 4.76 -27.02 7.45
C LEU A 3 3.56 -26.34 6.78
N SER A 4 2.35 -26.60 7.28
CA SER A 4 1.18 -25.84 6.81
C SER A 4 1.21 -24.42 7.37
N LEU A 5 0.50 -23.49 6.73
CA LEU A 5 0.34 -22.12 7.25
C LEU A 5 -0.22 -22.09 8.68
N ARG A 6 -1.03 -23.09 9.07
CA ARG A 6 -1.58 -23.20 10.43
C ARG A 6 -0.51 -23.62 11.43
N ASP A 7 0.37 -24.55 11.05
CA ASP A 7 1.44 -25.02 11.92
C ASP A 7 2.46 -23.90 12.17
N ILE A 8 2.82 -23.14 11.12
CA ILE A 8 3.70 -21.97 11.23
C ILE A 8 3.06 -20.91 12.14
N ALA A 9 1.76 -20.61 11.92
CA ALA A 9 1.03 -19.64 12.73
C ALA A 9 0.98 -20.03 14.21
N ALA A 10 0.76 -21.32 14.50
CA ALA A 10 0.76 -21.86 15.86
C ALA A 10 2.15 -21.74 16.51
N SER A 11 3.23 -22.06 15.79
CA SER A 11 4.60 -21.95 16.29
C SER A 11 5.04 -20.49 16.53
N CYS A 12 4.60 -19.56 15.69
CA CYS A 12 4.92 -18.13 15.80
C CYS A 12 3.92 -17.33 16.64
N ASN A 13 2.90 -17.99 17.21
CA ASN A 13 1.82 -17.37 17.98
C ASN A 13 1.20 -16.15 17.27
N CYS A 14 0.94 -16.29 15.97
CA CYS A 14 0.39 -15.23 15.12
C CYS A 14 -0.80 -15.74 14.27
N GLY A 15 -1.50 -14.84 13.60
CA GLY A 15 -2.62 -15.19 12.74
C GLY A 15 -2.16 -15.87 11.44
N LYS A 16 -2.93 -16.84 10.93
CA LYS A 16 -2.69 -17.45 9.62
C LYS A 16 -2.55 -16.40 8.51
N SER A 17 -3.38 -15.35 8.54
CA SER A 17 -3.33 -14.25 7.58
C SER A 17 -2.00 -13.48 7.62
N THR A 18 -1.43 -13.31 8.82
CA THR A 18 -0.13 -12.66 9.01
C THR A 18 0.99 -13.50 8.39
N VAL A 19 0.99 -14.81 8.62
CA VAL A 19 1.96 -15.73 8.00
C VAL A 19 1.85 -15.68 6.47
N ASP A 20 0.63 -15.76 5.94
CA ASP A 20 0.37 -15.72 4.49
C ASP A 20 0.85 -14.39 3.87
N ASP A 21 0.58 -13.26 4.51
CA ASP A 21 1.01 -11.93 4.05
C ASP A 21 2.55 -11.81 4.04
N ILE A 22 3.21 -12.24 5.12
CA ILE A 22 4.69 -12.20 5.21
C ILE A 22 5.32 -13.10 4.14
N LEU A 23 4.81 -14.32 3.93
CA LEU A 23 5.33 -15.22 2.89
C LEU A 23 5.17 -14.63 1.48
N LYS A 24 4.03 -14.00 1.19
CA LYS A 24 3.81 -13.29 -0.08
C LYS A 24 4.78 -12.13 -0.26
N ARG A 25 5.02 -11.33 0.78
CA ARG A 25 5.98 -10.22 0.73
C ARG A 25 7.41 -10.74 0.52
N ALA A 26 7.82 -11.80 1.21
CA ALA A 26 9.11 -12.42 1.02
C ALA A 26 9.28 -12.97 -0.40
N GLN A 27 8.23 -13.60 -0.96
CA GLN A 27 8.22 -14.06 -2.35
C GLN A 27 8.32 -12.89 -3.33
N ASN A 28 7.60 -11.79 -3.12
CA ASN A 28 7.66 -10.60 -3.95
C ASN A 28 9.05 -9.92 -3.89
N ALA A 29 9.73 -10.02 -2.74
CA ALA A 29 11.10 -9.56 -2.55
C ALA A 29 12.17 -10.58 -2.98
N ASN A 30 11.77 -11.70 -3.62
CA ASN A 30 12.66 -12.78 -4.06
C ASN A 30 13.58 -13.34 -2.96
N ILE A 31 13.10 -13.38 -1.72
CA ILE A 31 13.85 -13.90 -0.59
C ILE A 31 13.64 -15.41 -0.50
N SER A 32 14.75 -16.16 -0.46
CA SER A 32 14.76 -17.61 -0.30
C SER A 32 15.57 -17.97 0.94
N TRP A 33 15.16 -19.03 1.64
CA TRP A 33 15.89 -19.55 2.79
C TRP A 33 16.85 -20.68 2.37
N PRO A 34 18.08 -20.76 2.90
CA PRO A 34 18.73 -19.80 3.81
C PRO A 34 19.16 -18.51 3.10
N CYS A 35 19.12 -17.38 3.82
CA CYS A 35 19.59 -16.09 3.33
C CYS A 35 20.69 -15.52 4.25
N ASP A 36 21.68 -14.84 3.67
CA ASP A 36 22.77 -14.17 4.41
C ASP A 36 22.40 -12.75 4.87
N LEU A 37 21.11 -12.43 4.91
CA LEU A 37 20.61 -11.12 5.30
C LEU A 37 20.54 -11.00 6.83
N ASN A 38 20.93 -9.83 7.35
CA ASN A 38 20.66 -9.51 8.75
C ASN A 38 19.18 -9.12 8.95
N ASP A 39 18.72 -9.10 10.21
CA ASP A 39 17.32 -8.78 10.55
C ASP A 39 16.84 -7.44 9.97
N LYS A 40 17.70 -6.41 9.95
CA LYS A 40 17.34 -5.07 9.44
C LYS A 40 17.21 -5.07 7.92
N GLU A 41 18.10 -5.76 7.22
CA GLU A 41 18.04 -5.91 5.77
C GLU A 41 16.80 -6.68 5.35
N LEU A 42 16.51 -7.79 6.04
CA LEU A 42 15.31 -8.60 5.81
C LEU A 42 14.04 -7.77 6.01
N LEU A 43 13.94 -7.03 7.11
CA LEU A 43 12.79 -6.18 7.39
C LEU A 43 12.63 -5.07 6.34
N THR A 44 13.72 -4.47 5.88
CA THR A 44 13.67 -3.40 4.86
C THR A 44 13.16 -3.93 3.52
N LEU A 45 13.46 -5.18 3.17
CA LEU A 45 12.99 -5.82 1.94
C LEU A 45 11.51 -6.26 2.04
N ILE A 46 11.10 -6.81 3.18
CA ILE A 46 9.71 -7.27 3.41
C ILE A 46 8.76 -6.09 3.65
N TYR A 47 9.26 -5.03 4.28
CA TYR A 47 8.54 -3.81 4.60
C TYR A 47 9.28 -2.60 4.00
N PRO A 48 9.28 -2.45 2.66
CA PRO A 48 9.86 -1.27 2.05
C PRO A 48 9.15 -0.02 2.59
N PRO A 49 9.88 1.10 2.76
CA PRO A 49 9.24 2.36 3.09
C PRO A 49 8.14 2.61 2.07
N ALA A 50 6.97 3.06 2.54
CA ALA A 50 5.87 3.40 1.65
C ALA A 50 6.43 4.29 0.54
N GLU A 51 6.33 3.86 -0.72
CA GLU A 51 6.72 4.72 -1.83
C GLU A 51 6.04 6.06 -1.62
N ALA A 52 6.79 7.14 -1.73
CA ALA A 52 6.21 8.47 -1.72
C ALA A 52 5.13 8.43 -2.80
N ARG A 53 3.86 8.38 -2.38
CA ARG A 53 2.72 8.33 -3.29
C ARG A 53 2.99 9.40 -4.32
N LYS A 54 2.93 9.05 -5.62
CA LYS A 54 3.07 10.02 -6.71
C LYS A 54 2.38 11.29 -6.25
N LYS A 55 3.10 12.42 -6.18
CA LYS A 55 2.56 13.68 -5.67
C LYS A 55 1.28 13.96 -6.46
N VAL A 56 0.14 13.60 -5.86
CA VAL A 56 -1.17 13.92 -6.41
C VAL A 56 -1.21 15.44 -6.33
N ILE A 57 -1.29 16.09 -7.49
CA ILE A 57 -1.35 17.55 -7.55
C ILE A 57 -2.62 17.94 -6.81
N GLU A 58 -2.53 18.55 -5.64
CA GLU A 58 -3.73 18.91 -4.89
C GLU A 58 -4.60 19.86 -5.73
N PRO A 59 -5.93 19.66 -5.76
CA PRO A 59 -6.81 20.54 -6.51
C PRO A 59 -6.79 21.95 -5.90
N ASP A 60 -6.90 22.98 -6.74
CA ASP A 60 -6.98 24.37 -6.27
C ASP A 60 -8.28 24.60 -5.48
N LEU A 61 -8.15 24.75 -4.16
CA LEU A 61 -9.28 24.97 -3.25
C LEU A 61 -9.98 26.31 -3.49
N ASN A 62 -9.27 27.35 -3.92
CA ASN A 62 -9.87 28.65 -4.23
C ASN A 62 -10.73 28.55 -5.50
N TYR A 63 -10.24 27.83 -6.51
CA TYR A 63 -11.02 27.51 -7.71
C TYR A 63 -12.30 26.74 -7.33
N ILE A 64 -12.18 25.64 -6.58
CA ILE A 64 -13.33 24.85 -6.14
C ILE A 64 -14.35 25.72 -5.38
N PHE A 65 -13.89 26.54 -4.42
CA PHE A 65 -14.76 27.39 -3.64
C PHE A 65 -15.51 28.43 -4.48
N ASN A 66 -14.87 28.96 -5.52
CA ASN A 66 -15.50 29.92 -6.42
C ASN A 66 -16.48 29.24 -7.40
N GLU A 67 -16.13 28.07 -7.93
CA GLU A 67 -17.00 27.31 -8.83
C GLU A 67 -18.27 26.82 -8.13
N MET A 68 -18.16 26.40 -6.86
CA MET A 68 -19.30 25.99 -6.04
C MET A 68 -20.35 27.07 -5.81
N LYS A 69 -20.04 28.36 -6.06
CA LYS A 69 -21.01 29.46 -5.98
C LYS A 69 -21.88 29.58 -7.24
N LYS A 70 -21.51 28.94 -8.35
CA LYS A 70 -22.27 29.00 -9.61
C LYS A 70 -23.47 28.06 -9.55
N LYS A 71 -24.56 28.41 -10.24
CA LYS A 71 -25.72 27.52 -10.37
C LYS A 71 -25.32 26.26 -11.15
N ASN A 72 -25.80 25.11 -10.68
CA ASN A 72 -25.62 23.78 -11.29
C ASN A 72 -24.18 23.20 -11.23
N VAL A 73 -23.27 23.79 -10.44
CA VAL A 73 -21.96 23.16 -10.18
C VAL A 73 -22.06 22.22 -8.98
N THR A 74 -21.40 21.06 -9.07
CA THR A 74 -21.31 20.09 -7.98
C THR A 74 -19.85 19.67 -7.75
N LEU A 75 -19.53 19.24 -6.53
CA LEU A 75 -18.20 18.68 -6.24
C LEU A 75 -17.87 17.44 -7.10
N MET A 76 -18.90 16.67 -7.50
CA MET A 76 -18.72 15.52 -8.39
C MET A 76 -18.25 15.96 -9.78
N LEU A 77 -18.85 17.01 -10.34
CA LEU A 77 -18.43 17.58 -11.63
C LEU A 77 -16.98 18.07 -11.57
N LEU A 78 -16.63 18.82 -10.53
CA LEU A 78 -15.25 19.32 -10.35
C LEU A 78 -14.23 18.19 -10.14
N TRP A 79 -14.64 17.10 -9.49
CA TRP A 79 -13.82 15.90 -9.33
C TRP A 79 -13.58 15.18 -10.66
N GLU A 80 -14.60 15.06 -11.51
CA GLU A 80 -14.47 14.46 -12.83
C GLU A 80 -13.54 15.28 -13.73
N GLU A 81 -13.62 16.61 -13.69
CA GLU A 81 -12.69 17.51 -14.39
C GLU A 81 -11.25 17.30 -13.90
N TYR A 82 -11.05 17.35 -12.59
CA TYR A 82 -9.73 17.15 -11.98
C TYR A 82 -9.09 15.81 -12.37
N LYS A 83 -9.87 14.72 -12.37
CA LYS A 83 -9.41 13.38 -12.75
C LYS A 83 -9.13 13.25 -14.26
N ARG A 84 -9.76 14.06 -15.10
CA ARG A 84 -9.49 14.07 -16.55
C ARG A 84 -8.16 14.76 -16.86
N ASP A 85 -7.83 15.78 -16.07
CA ASP A 85 -6.69 16.66 -16.32
C ASP A 85 -5.40 16.22 -15.57
N ASN A 86 -5.49 15.19 -14.69
CA ASN A 86 -4.38 14.60 -13.91
C ASN A 86 -4.31 13.07 -14.05
#